data_AF-X0SA25-F1
#
_entry.id   AF-X0SA25-F1
#
_cell.length_a   1.000
_cell.length_b   1.000
_cell.length_c   1.000
_cell.angle_alpha   90.00
_cell.angle_beta   90.00
_cell.angle_gamma   90.00
#
_symmetry.space_group_name_H-M   'P 1'
#
loop_
_entity.id
_entity.type
_entity.pdbx_description
1 polymer ?
#
loop_
_entity_poly.entity_id
_entity_poly.type
_entity_poly.pdbx_seq_one_letter_code
_entity_poly.pdbx_strand_id
1 'polypeptide(L)'
;MITLDVQCPDHLRTVFDERPFLRVTSDVGHQARDSLLMWLVGGRNGVWLSDHPDDAEQALRDKFALYPRVDTGHVVFTEPSKLTRTTWQRVVVERTDFDVRLLDAAEIRVLESDQRLVTSVDSLGLSFEDRIELLREVRLGSNTNYDEYELIASVTRESYFTFVEEFWGQVIAETPVWNWHISFIADELQKLAERVFKNLSKLYDLIINVPPGSTKSTLCSIMFSPWTWTRMPSTRFLGGSYAAPLAMDLSRRGRDVVLSDKYRRTFPEIELSPDQKAKAHFINTKGGSRYSFGMQGTVMGMHAHFIGVDDPLNPEKAVSEKELAKANRVMSETLFTRKVDKEVTPTILIMQRLHQNDCTQHMLDTYDDVRHVCLPAEDDENVKPTELRARYVDGLLDPYRLSKKVLASEFKALGEFGYAGQFAQRPAPRGGAMFKVGR
;
A
#
# COMPACT_ATOMS: atom_id res chain seq x y z
N MET A 1 -13.23 -38.93 40.19
CA MET A 1 -12.49 -38.94 41.48
C MET A 1 -11.03 -38.71 41.12
N ILE A 2 -10.47 -37.52 41.27
CA ILE A 2 -10.33 -36.73 42.51
C ILE A 2 -10.98 -35.35 42.36
N THR A 3 -11.79 -34.97 43.33
CA THR A 3 -12.34 -33.61 43.46
C THR A 3 -11.31 -32.79 44.22
N LEU A 4 -10.73 -31.78 43.57
CA LEU A 4 -9.90 -30.76 44.22
C LEU A 4 -10.60 -29.42 44.00
N ASP A 5 -11.29 -28.99 45.04
CA ASP A 5 -11.92 -27.68 45.13
C ASP A 5 -10.80 -26.67 45.41
N VAL A 6 -10.45 -25.86 44.41
CA VAL A 6 -9.47 -24.78 44.55
C VAL A 6 -10.05 -23.56 43.85
N GLN A 7 -10.36 -22.53 44.64
CA GLN A 7 -10.77 -21.22 44.14
C GLN A 7 -9.69 -20.67 43.21
N CYS A 8 -10.03 -20.55 41.93
CA CYS A 8 -9.21 -19.88 40.94
C CYS A 8 -9.46 -18.35 41.06
N PRO A 9 -8.42 -17.50 41.05
CA PRO A 9 -8.61 -16.06 40.89
C PRO A 9 -9.27 -15.75 39.54
N ASP A 10 -10.13 -14.72 39.47
CA ASP A 10 -11.01 -14.40 38.32
C ASP A 10 -10.29 -14.17 36.96
N HIS A 11 -8.95 -14.11 36.94
CA HIS A 11 -8.12 -13.77 35.78
C HIS A 11 -7.39 -14.97 35.14
N LEU A 12 -7.48 -16.19 35.68
CA LEU A 12 -6.85 -17.38 35.10
C LEU A 12 -7.89 -18.40 34.61
N ARG A 13 -7.90 -18.70 33.30
CA ARG A 13 -8.73 -19.77 32.71
C ARG A 13 -7.85 -20.95 32.31
N THR A 14 -8.21 -22.15 32.77
CA THR A 14 -7.54 -23.40 32.40
C THR A 14 -8.36 -24.09 31.31
N VAL A 15 -7.76 -24.41 30.16
CA VAL A 15 -8.43 -25.20 29.09
C VAL A 15 -7.60 -26.46 28.86
N PHE A 16 -8.18 -27.61 29.21
CA PHE A 16 -7.64 -28.92 28.83
C PHE A 16 -8.50 -29.49 27.71
N ASP A 17 -7.91 -29.88 26.58
CA ASP A 17 -8.48 -30.95 25.75
C ASP A 17 -7.41 -31.69 24.94
N GLU A 18 -7.59 -33.00 24.76
CA GLU A 18 -6.59 -33.98 24.32
C GLU A 18 -6.39 -34.05 22.78
N ARG A 19 -6.50 -32.94 22.06
CA ARG A 19 -6.18 -32.85 20.62
C ARG A 19 -5.53 -31.49 20.30
N PRO A 20 -4.70 -31.36 19.24
CA PRO A 20 -3.89 -30.16 19.00
C PRO A 20 -4.69 -29.01 18.37
N PHE A 21 -5.89 -28.72 18.89
CA PHE A 21 -6.75 -27.62 18.46
C PHE A 21 -7.06 -26.76 19.68
N LEU A 22 -6.86 -25.45 19.57
CA LEU A 22 -7.04 -24.51 20.68
C LEU A 22 -8.29 -23.68 20.39
N ARG A 23 -9.43 -24.06 20.98
CA ARG A 23 -10.71 -23.37 20.77
C ARG A 23 -10.96 -22.40 21.91
N VAL A 24 -10.85 -21.10 21.65
CA VAL A 24 -11.18 -20.05 22.62
C VAL A 24 -12.67 -19.73 22.52
N THR A 25 -13.43 -19.94 23.59
CA THR A 25 -14.83 -19.49 23.69
C THR A 25 -15.01 -18.63 24.93
N SER A 26 -15.69 -17.49 24.79
CA SER A 26 -16.08 -16.66 25.95
C SER A 26 -17.56 -16.26 25.85
N ASP A 27 -18.31 -16.57 26.92
CA ASP A 27 -19.67 -16.12 27.15
C ASP A 27 -19.65 -14.70 27.73
N VAL A 28 -19.55 -13.66 26.88
CA VAL A 28 -19.89 -12.29 27.28
C VAL A 28 -20.47 -11.53 26.09
N GLY A 29 -21.63 -10.89 26.32
CA GLY A 29 -22.51 -10.31 25.32
C GLY A 29 -21.91 -9.25 24.39
N HIS A 30 -22.64 -9.05 23.29
CA HIS A 30 -22.35 -8.16 22.18
C HIS A 30 -21.90 -6.74 22.59
N GLN A 31 -20.82 -6.30 21.95
CA GLN A 31 -20.39 -4.92 21.59
C GLN A 31 -18.96 -4.63 22.04
N ALA A 32 -18.04 -4.65 21.06
CA ALA A 32 -16.73 -3.99 20.95
C ALA A 32 -15.75 -4.90 20.18
N ARG A 33 -15.22 -4.39 19.06
CA ARG A 33 -14.11 -4.98 18.30
C ARG A 33 -12.82 -4.40 18.87
N ASP A 34 -12.34 -4.98 19.95
CA ASP A 34 -11.05 -4.62 20.53
C ASP A 34 -10.09 -5.79 20.33
N SER A 35 -8.97 -5.52 19.68
CA SER A 35 -7.84 -6.44 19.57
C SER A 35 -7.18 -6.55 20.95
N LEU A 36 -7.08 -7.76 21.51
CA LEU A 36 -6.43 -7.97 22.80
C LEU A 36 -5.00 -8.49 22.60
N LEU A 37 -4.06 -7.90 23.31
CA LEU A 37 -2.67 -8.36 23.38
C LEU A 37 -2.55 -9.42 24.46
N MET A 38 -2.05 -10.62 24.12
CA MET A 38 -1.87 -11.71 25.09
C MET A 38 -0.48 -12.32 25.01
N TRP A 39 -0.03 -12.85 26.14
CA TRP A 39 1.22 -13.56 26.37
C TRP A 39 0.97 -15.06 26.38
N LEU A 40 1.67 -15.81 25.52
CA LEU A 40 1.46 -17.25 25.33
C LEU A 40 2.70 -18.06 25.73
N VAL A 41 2.51 -19.12 26.54
CA VAL A 41 3.56 -20.10 26.88
C VAL A 41 3.10 -21.52 26.64
N GLY A 42 3.88 -22.26 25.85
CA GLY A 42 3.71 -23.69 25.62
C GLY A 42 4.60 -24.54 26.54
N GLY A 43 4.00 -25.55 27.17
CA GLY A 43 4.69 -26.60 27.92
C GLY A 43 4.27 -28.00 27.49
N ARG A 44 4.97 -29.03 27.98
CA ARG A 44 4.72 -30.45 27.63
C ARG A 44 3.28 -30.92 27.89
N ASN A 45 2.53 -30.22 28.74
CA ASN A 45 1.18 -30.57 29.17
C ASN A 45 0.11 -29.50 28.83
N GLY A 46 0.40 -28.56 27.92
CA GLY A 46 -0.60 -27.56 27.48
C GLY A 46 -0.04 -26.16 27.19
N VAL A 47 -0.93 -25.28 26.75
CA VAL A 47 -0.65 -23.86 26.41
C VAL A 47 -1.35 -22.96 27.43
N TRP A 48 -0.66 -21.92 27.87
CA TRP A 48 -1.15 -20.93 28.85
C TRP A 48 -1.20 -19.54 28.21
N LEU A 49 -2.22 -18.75 28.56
CA LEU A 49 -2.48 -17.39 28.06
C LEU A 49 -2.61 -16.44 29.25
N SER A 50 -1.96 -15.26 29.18
CA SER A 50 -2.07 -14.18 30.18
C SER A 50 -2.16 -12.82 29.49
N ASP A 51 -2.89 -11.88 30.07
CA ASP A 51 -2.97 -10.48 29.62
C ASP A 51 -1.84 -9.61 30.22
N HIS A 52 -1.19 -10.06 31.30
CA HIS A 52 -0.01 -9.42 31.92
C HIS A 52 1.17 -10.39 32.08
N PRO A 53 2.43 -9.98 31.76
CA PRO A 53 3.60 -10.87 31.79
C PRO A 53 4.10 -11.18 33.21
N ASP A 54 4.02 -10.22 34.13
CA ASP A 54 4.51 -10.36 35.51
C ASP A 54 3.62 -11.31 36.34
N ASP A 55 2.30 -11.27 36.12
CA ASP A 55 1.32 -12.14 36.79
C ASP A 55 1.47 -13.61 36.35
N ALA A 56 1.87 -13.83 35.10
CA ALA A 56 2.10 -15.16 34.55
C ALA A 56 3.39 -15.81 35.11
N GLU A 57 4.44 -15.02 35.29
CA GLU A 57 5.68 -15.47 35.91
C GLU A 57 5.49 -15.77 37.41
N GLN A 58 4.76 -14.91 38.12
CA GLN A 58 4.42 -15.11 39.53
C GLN A 58 3.55 -16.36 39.72
N ALA A 59 2.53 -16.57 38.87
CA ALA A 59 1.68 -17.77 38.91
C ALA A 59 2.45 -19.07 38.63
N LEU A 60 3.49 -19.04 37.80
CA LEU A 60 4.37 -20.20 37.55
C LEU A 60 5.35 -20.44 38.72
N ARG A 61 5.87 -19.37 39.34
CA ARG A 61 6.73 -19.44 40.55
C ARG A 61 5.97 -19.98 41.75
N ASP A 62 4.72 -19.58 41.94
CA ASP A 62 3.87 -20.05 43.03
C ASP A 62 3.43 -21.50 42.82
N LYS A 63 3.41 -21.99 41.57
CA LYS A 63 3.06 -23.37 41.21
C LYS A 63 4.23 -24.35 41.22
N PHE A 64 5.46 -23.86 41.01
CA PHE A 64 6.69 -24.66 40.97
C PHE A 64 7.76 -24.06 41.89
N ALA A 65 7.66 -24.34 43.19
CA ALA A 65 8.64 -23.89 44.17
C ALA A 65 10.03 -24.50 43.92
N LEU A 66 11.05 -23.68 43.56
CA LEU A 66 12.46 -23.69 44.04
C LEU A 66 13.39 -22.75 43.20
N TYR A 67 14.17 -21.95 43.92
CA TYR A 67 15.16 -20.88 43.55
C TYR A 67 16.57 -21.43 43.16
N PRO A 68 17.70 -20.65 43.00
CA PRO A 68 18.00 -19.23 42.63
C PRO A 68 19.23 -18.97 41.66
N ARG A 69 19.39 -17.68 41.28
CA ARG A 69 20.63 -16.87 40.98
C ARG A 69 21.56 -17.12 39.76
N VAL A 70 22.06 -15.98 39.29
CA VAL A 70 22.91 -15.61 38.15
C VAL A 70 24.40 -15.91 38.39
N ASP A 71 25.13 -16.45 37.39
CA ASP A 71 26.50 -15.98 37.01
C ASP A 71 27.09 -16.60 35.71
N THR A 72 27.82 -15.75 34.99
CA THR A 72 28.82 -15.88 33.88
C THR A 72 29.03 -17.18 33.07
N GLY A 73 29.19 -17.03 31.73
CA GLY A 73 30.16 -17.78 30.90
C GLY A 73 29.64 -18.93 30.01
N HIS A 74 30.15 -19.02 28.78
CA HIS A 74 29.75 -19.93 27.70
C HIS A 74 29.97 -21.46 27.93
N VAL A 75 29.15 -22.31 27.25
CA VAL A 75 29.49 -23.53 26.43
C VAL A 75 28.60 -24.79 26.65
N VAL A 76 28.03 -25.27 25.52
CA VAL A 76 27.69 -26.63 25.00
C VAL A 76 26.78 -27.62 25.76
N PHE A 77 25.84 -28.20 24.99
CA PHE A 77 24.86 -29.20 25.37
C PHE A 77 25.37 -30.64 25.30
N THR A 78 24.99 -31.44 26.30
CA THR A 78 24.47 -32.81 26.15
C THR A 78 23.39 -33.01 27.25
N GLU A 79 22.34 -33.78 26.96
CA GLU A 79 21.07 -33.98 27.74
C GLU A 79 21.22 -33.96 29.29
N PRO A 80 20.26 -33.55 30.15
CA PRO A 80 18.97 -32.86 30.05
C PRO A 80 19.12 -31.38 30.49
N SER A 81 19.56 -30.55 29.55
CA SER A 81 19.99 -29.16 29.77
C SER A 81 19.34 -28.17 28.78
N LYS A 82 18.17 -28.52 28.21
CA LYS A 82 17.53 -27.76 27.11
C LYS A 82 16.16 -27.15 27.44
N LEU A 83 15.99 -26.59 28.63
CA LEU A 83 14.91 -25.63 28.91
C LEU A 83 15.50 -24.40 29.60
N THR A 84 16.20 -23.58 28.82
CA THR A 84 16.58 -22.21 29.21
C THR A 84 16.23 -21.25 28.08
N ARG A 85 14.92 -21.15 27.82
CA ARG A 85 14.20 -20.00 27.24
C ARG A 85 12.77 -20.45 26.99
N THR A 86 11.87 -20.20 27.95
CA THR A 86 10.46 -19.99 27.65
C THR A 86 10.42 -18.71 26.83
N THR A 87 10.48 -18.82 25.50
CA THR A 87 10.29 -17.67 24.63
C THR A 87 8.81 -17.32 24.67
N TRP A 88 8.46 -16.37 25.53
CA TRP A 88 7.15 -15.75 25.50
C TRP A 88 6.97 -15.10 24.12
N GLN A 89 5.92 -15.48 23.40
CA GLN A 89 5.57 -14.84 22.14
C GLN A 89 4.36 -13.94 22.36
N ARG A 90 4.47 -12.71 21.86
CA ARG A 90 3.38 -11.74 21.82
C ARG A 90 2.48 -12.14 20.65
N VAL A 91 1.20 -12.37 20.92
CA VAL A 91 0.24 -12.74 19.87
C VAL A 91 -0.89 -11.72 19.91
N VAL A 92 -1.18 -11.11 18.76
CA VAL A 92 -2.34 -10.24 18.58
C VAL A 92 -3.52 -11.14 18.21
N VAL A 93 -4.49 -11.23 19.10
CA VAL A 93 -5.71 -12.00 18.85
C VAL A 93 -6.81 -11.00 18.49
N GLU A 94 -7.14 -10.92 17.22
CA GLU A 94 -8.32 -10.19 16.75
C GLU A 94 -9.57 -11.03 17.04
N ARG A 95 -10.67 -10.39 17.45
CA ARG A 95 -11.89 -11.07 17.92
C ARG A 95 -12.66 -11.71 16.76
N THR A 96 -12.18 -12.86 16.29
CA THR A 96 -12.82 -13.73 15.28
C THR A 96 -12.33 -15.18 15.42
N ASP A 97 -13.20 -16.13 15.07
CA ASP A 97 -13.01 -17.58 15.24
C ASP A 97 -11.86 -18.17 14.38
N PHE A 98 -10.60 -17.97 14.79
CA PHE A 98 -9.43 -18.46 14.07
C PHE A 98 -8.66 -19.55 14.84
N ASP A 99 -8.13 -20.52 14.08
CA ASP A 99 -7.17 -21.53 14.56
C ASP A 99 -5.74 -21.09 14.22
N VAL A 100 -4.85 -20.98 15.22
CA VAL A 100 -3.43 -20.62 15.03
C VAL A 100 -2.56 -21.86 15.12
N ARG A 101 -1.65 -22.06 14.15
CA ARG A 101 -0.70 -23.19 14.12
C ARG A 101 0.74 -22.69 14.05
N LEU A 102 1.56 -23.12 15.01
CA LEU A 102 3.02 -22.96 14.95
C LEU A 102 3.63 -24.14 14.18
N LEU A 103 4.28 -23.86 13.05
CA LEU A 103 5.17 -24.79 12.36
C LEU A 103 6.56 -24.15 12.28
N ASP A 104 7.59 -24.99 12.11
CA ASP A 104 9.04 -24.69 12.19
C ASP A 104 9.47 -23.26 11.77
N ALA A 105 10.56 -22.81 12.38
CA ALA A 105 11.05 -21.42 12.57
C ALA A 105 11.24 -20.49 11.34
N ALA A 106 10.57 -20.72 10.21
CA ALA A 106 10.68 -19.90 9.01
C ALA A 106 9.34 -19.41 8.43
N GLU A 107 8.18 -19.83 8.93
CA GLU A 107 6.89 -19.38 8.37
C GLU A 107 5.79 -19.27 9.43
N ILE A 108 5.30 -18.05 9.67
CA ILE A 108 3.98 -17.86 10.29
C ILE A 108 2.94 -17.78 9.19
N ARG A 109 1.91 -18.64 9.27
CA ARG A 109 0.76 -18.64 8.35
C ARG A 109 -0.52 -18.48 9.16
N VAL A 110 -1.36 -17.53 8.77
CA VAL A 110 -2.70 -17.31 9.35
C VAL A 110 -3.72 -18.02 8.44
N LEU A 111 -4.64 -18.79 9.03
CA LEU A 111 -5.68 -19.53 8.31
C LEU A 111 -7.06 -18.96 8.65
N GLU A 112 -7.88 -18.70 7.62
CA GLU A 112 -9.31 -18.46 7.83
C GLU A 112 -10.05 -19.78 8.14
N SER A 113 -11.24 -19.68 8.72
CA SER A 113 -12.10 -20.79 9.15
C SER A 113 -12.45 -21.81 8.05
N ASP A 114 -12.19 -21.49 6.78
CA ASP A 114 -12.43 -22.33 5.60
C ASP A 114 -11.15 -22.96 5.00
N GLN A 115 -10.01 -22.92 5.71
CA GLN A 115 -8.70 -23.40 5.26
C GLN A 115 -8.07 -22.64 4.07
N ARG A 116 -8.47 -21.40 3.79
CA ARG A 116 -7.73 -20.55 2.84
C ARG A 116 -6.47 -19.96 3.46
N LEU A 117 -5.39 -20.05 2.69
CA LEU A 117 -4.03 -19.60 2.98
C LEU A 117 -3.94 -18.06 2.93
N VAL A 118 -3.60 -17.42 4.04
CA VAL A 118 -3.24 -16.00 4.05
C VAL A 118 -1.72 -15.87 4.03
N THR A 119 -1.19 -15.49 2.87
CA THR A 119 0.26 -15.47 2.57
C THR A 119 0.92 -14.10 2.78
N SER A 120 0.23 -13.12 3.37
CA SER A 120 0.77 -11.76 3.55
C SER A 120 0.37 -11.16 4.90
N VAL A 121 1.32 -10.51 5.57
CA VAL A 121 1.13 -9.67 6.78
C VAL A 121 0.22 -8.47 6.48
N ASP A 122 0.01 -8.12 5.20
CA ASP A 122 -0.82 -7.00 4.76
C ASP A 122 -2.29 -7.12 5.19
N SER A 123 -2.79 -8.34 5.37
CA SER A 123 -4.19 -8.58 5.76
C SER A 123 -4.46 -8.38 7.24
N LEU A 124 -3.44 -8.13 8.07
CA LEU A 124 -3.57 -8.07 9.53
C LEU A 124 -4.01 -6.71 10.08
N GLY A 125 -4.28 -5.71 9.23
CA GLY A 125 -4.75 -4.38 9.66
C GLY A 125 -3.78 -3.59 10.57
N LEU A 126 -2.57 -4.09 10.79
CA LEU A 126 -1.55 -3.49 11.65
C LEU A 126 -0.95 -2.22 11.04
N SER A 127 -0.55 -1.28 11.92
CA SER A 127 0.26 -0.12 11.52
C SER A 127 1.61 -0.58 10.96
N PHE A 128 2.28 0.27 10.16
CA PHE A 128 3.60 -0.06 9.61
C PHE A 128 4.62 -0.36 10.71
N GLU A 129 4.64 0.44 11.77
CA GLU A 129 5.50 0.25 12.94
C GLU A 129 5.22 -1.09 13.63
N ASP A 130 3.94 -1.45 13.80
CA ASP A 130 3.54 -2.73 14.41
C ASP A 130 3.88 -3.92 13.50
N ARG A 131 3.84 -3.77 12.16
CA ARG A 131 4.27 -4.81 11.23
C ARG A 131 5.78 -5.03 11.30
N ILE A 132 6.56 -3.96 11.38
CA ILE A 132 8.01 -4.04 11.58
C ILE A 132 8.30 -4.73 12.91
N GLU A 133 7.62 -4.32 13.98
CA GLU A 133 7.84 -4.89 15.31
C GLU A 133 7.43 -6.37 15.37
N LEU A 134 6.30 -6.73 14.78
CA LEU A 134 5.86 -8.12 14.64
C LEU A 134 6.88 -8.94 13.85
N LEU A 135 7.38 -8.43 12.71
CA LEU A 135 8.40 -9.13 11.93
C LEU A 135 9.75 -9.23 12.64
N ARG A 136 10.11 -8.23 13.45
CA ARG A 136 11.27 -8.29 14.36
C ARG A 136 11.06 -9.43 15.35
N GLU A 137 9.96 -9.46 16.09
CA GLU A 137 9.69 -10.46 17.13
C GLU A 137 9.63 -11.89 16.57
N VAL A 138 8.94 -12.09 15.44
CA VAL A 138 8.82 -13.40 14.76
C VAL A 138 10.18 -13.92 14.31
N ARG A 139 11.06 -13.05 13.80
CA ARG A 139 12.41 -13.43 13.36
C ARG A 139 13.43 -13.45 14.50
N LEU A 140 13.23 -12.73 15.60
CA LEU A 140 14.08 -12.76 16.81
C LEU A 140 13.98 -14.08 17.59
N GLY A 141 12.94 -14.89 17.34
CA GLY A 141 12.91 -16.30 17.74
C GLY A 141 14.02 -17.13 17.07
N SER A 142 14.60 -16.64 15.96
CA SER A 142 15.82 -17.16 15.33
C SER A 142 17.03 -16.30 15.76
N ASN A 143 18.13 -16.95 16.11
CA ASN A 143 19.26 -16.36 16.86
C ASN A 143 20.18 -15.47 15.99
N THR A 144 19.62 -14.51 15.24
CA THR A 144 20.31 -13.73 14.21
C THR A 144 20.27 -12.23 14.53
N ASN A 145 21.42 -11.57 14.44
CA ASN A 145 21.57 -10.12 14.64
C ASN A 145 21.23 -9.43 13.30
N TYR A 146 20.17 -8.62 13.23
CA TYR A 146 19.66 -8.08 11.96
C TYR A 146 19.89 -6.57 11.81
N ASP A 147 20.16 -6.14 10.57
CA ASP A 147 20.19 -4.73 10.18
C ASP A 147 18.76 -4.23 9.93
N GLU A 148 18.39 -3.11 10.57
CA GLU A 148 17.07 -2.47 10.44
C GLU A 148 16.71 -2.21 8.97
N TYR A 149 17.68 -1.85 8.14
CA TYR A 149 17.47 -1.56 6.72
C TYR A 149 17.13 -2.80 5.90
N GLU A 150 17.65 -3.97 6.26
CA GLU A 150 17.30 -5.23 5.60
C GLU A 150 15.83 -5.59 5.84
N LEU A 151 15.32 -5.32 7.05
CA LEU A 151 13.93 -5.54 7.38
C LEU A 151 13.02 -4.57 6.63
N ILE A 152 13.33 -3.26 6.66
CA ILE A 152 12.60 -2.25 5.90
C ILE A 152 12.56 -2.64 4.42
N ALA A 153 13.70 -3.06 3.86
CA ALA A 153 13.79 -3.49 2.47
C ALA A 153 12.93 -4.72 2.17
N SER A 154 12.84 -5.67 3.10
CA SER A 154 12.00 -6.86 2.96
C SER A 154 10.51 -6.50 2.89
N VAL A 155 10.02 -5.63 3.78
CA VAL A 155 8.59 -5.28 3.85
C VAL A 155 8.18 -4.39 2.68
N THR A 156 8.96 -3.36 2.41
CA THR A 156 8.64 -2.37 1.36
C THR A 156 8.79 -2.91 -0.07
N ARG A 157 9.59 -3.98 -0.28
CA ARG A 157 9.62 -4.71 -1.56
C ARG A 157 8.29 -5.40 -1.85
N GLU A 158 7.68 -6.01 -0.84
CA GLU A 158 6.45 -6.81 -1.02
C GLU A 158 5.19 -5.94 -1.12
N SER A 159 5.17 -4.78 -0.48
CA SER A 159 4.01 -3.87 -0.48
C SER A 159 4.39 -2.47 -0.95
N TYR A 160 3.80 -2.05 -2.07
CA TYR A 160 3.97 -0.71 -2.61
C TYR A 160 3.38 0.35 -1.68
N PHE A 161 2.22 0.10 -1.08
CA PHE A 161 1.64 1.03 -0.13
C PHE A 161 2.57 1.22 1.08
N THR A 162 3.13 0.13 1.61
CA THR A 162 4.10 0.21 2.69
C THR A 162 5.39 0.94 2.29
N PHE A 163 5.86 0.78 1.04
CA PHE A 163 6.93 1.62 0.52
C PHE A 163 6.56 3.11 0.51
N VAL A 164 5.33 3.45 0.12
CA VAL A 164 4.84 4.84 0.11
C VAL A 164 4.81 5.42 1.52
N GLU A 165 4.33 4.66 2.50
CA GLU A 165 4.33 5.07 3.92
C GLU A 165 5.75 5.36 4.41
N GLU A 166 6.65 4.40 4.18
CA GLU A 166 8.00 4.44 4.71
C GLU A 166 8.87 5.54 4.06
N PHE A 167 8.65 5.82 2.78
CA PHE A 167 9.40 6.82 2.03
C PHE A 167 8.66 8.16 1.90
N TRP A 168 7.51 8.34 2.55
CA TRP A 168 6.73 9.58 2.52
C TRP A 168 7.57 10.82 2.82
N GLY A 169 8.31 10.77 3.94
CA GLY A 169 9.17 11.85 4.40
C GLY A 169 10.30 12.24 3.46
N GLN A 170 10.60 11.43 2.43
CA GLN A 170 11.60 11.75 1.40
C GLN A 170 11.01 12.61 0.26
N VAL A 171 9.68 12.72 0.18
CA VAL A 171 8.98 13.49 -0.86
C VAL A 171 8.24 14.68 -0.28
N ILE A 172 7.57 14.47 0.86
CA ILE A 172 6.68 15.44 1.51
C ILE A 172 7.08 15.53 2.98
N ALA A 173 7.25 16.75 3.48
CA ALA A 173 7.73 16.97 4.85
C ALA A 173 6.59 16.84 5.88
N GLU A 174 5.37 17.17 5.48
CA GLU A 174 4.18 17.10 6.30
C GLU A 174 3.79 15.65 6.60
N THR A 175 3.24 15.41 7.79
CA THR A 175 2.68 14.10 8.15
C THR A 175 1.56 13.71 7.17
N PRO A 176 1.58 12.49 6.63
CA PRO A 176 0.54 12.04 5.71
C PRO A 176 -0.81 11.94 6.43
N VAL A 177 -1.86 12.42 5.77
CA VAL A 177 -3.24 12.12 6.16
C VAL A 177 -3.71 10.93 5.32
N TRP A 178 -3.71 9.74 5.90
CA TRP A 178 -4.07 8.53 5.17
C TRP A 178 -5.59 8.39 5.01
N ASN A 179 -5.98 7.79 3.90
CA ASN A 179 -7.36 7.42 3.62
C ASN A 179 -7.40 6.21 2.69
N TRP A 180 -8.49 5.45 2.69
CA TRP A 180 -8.60 4.14 2.03
C TRP A 180 -8.31 4.19 0.51
N HIS A 181 -8.56 5.32 -0.15
CA HIS A 181 -8.34 5.44 -1.59
C HIS A 181 -6.85 5.41 -1.95
N ILE A 182 -5.98 5.84 -1.03
CA ILE A 182 -4.52 5.89 -1.24
C ILE A 182 -3.97 4.47 -1.32
N SER A 183 -4.31 3.61 -0.34
CA SER A 183 -3.92 2.20 -0.36
C SER A 183 -4.59 1.45 -1.51
N PHE A 184 -5.86 1.72 -1.80
CA PHE A 184 -6.54 1.13 -2.96
C PHE A 184 -5.83 1.44 -4.29
N ILE A 185 -5.44 2.70 -4.54
CA ILE A 185 -4.71 3.06 -5.75
C ILE A 185 -3.32 2.41 -5.78
N ALA A 186 -2.63 2.36 -4.63
CA ALA A 186 -1.35 1.67 -4.53
C ALA A 186 -1.47 0.18 -4.87
N ASP A 187 -2.52 -0.50 -4.39
CA ASP A 187 -2.79 -1.91 -4.70
C ASP A 187 -3.06 -2.13 -6.20
N GLU A 188 -3.81 -1.23 -6.85
CA GLU A 188 -4.05 -1.28 -8.29
C GLU A 188 -2.76 -1.13 -9.10
N LEU A 189 -1.87 -0.23 -8.70
CA LEU A 189 -0.55 -0.06 -9.31
C LEU A 189 0.33 -1.30 -9.09
N GLN A 190 0.32 -1.86 -7.88
CA GLN A 190 1.07 -3.07 -7.55
C GLN A 190 0.60 -4.29 -8.35
N LYS A 191 -0.72 -4.48 -8.53
CA LYS A 191 -1.27 -5.57 -9.37
C LYS A 191 -0.71 -5.53 -10.79
N LEU A 192 -0.63 -4.34 -11.38
CA LEU A 192 -0.02 -4.16 -12.71
C LEU A 192 1.47 -4.51 -12.68
N ALA A 193 2.20 -4.02 -11.68
CA ALA A 193 3.63 -4.24 -11.56
C ALA A 193 4.01 -5.70 -11.39
N GLU A 194 3.28 -6.45 -10.55
CA GLU A 194 3.50 -7.88 -10.33
C GLU A 194 3.43 -8.71 -11.62
N ARG A 195 2.57 -8.31 -12.57
CA ARG A 195 2.49 -8.97 -13.87
C ARG A 195 3.67 -8.65 -14.76
N VAL A 196 4.09 -7.38 -14.78
CA VAL A 196 5.29 -6.94 -15.50
C VAL A 196 6.53 -7.66 -14.96
N PHE A 197 6.69 -7.78 -13.64
CA PHE A 197 7.82 -8.50 -13.03
C PHE A 197 7.86 -9.98 -13.40
N LYS A 198 6.69 -10.61 -13.59
CA LYS A 198 6.54 -12.01 -14.00
C LYS A 198 6.51 -12.18 -15.52
N ASN A 199 6.66 -11.10 -16.29
CA ASN A 199 6.52 -11.07 -17.75
C ASN A 199 5.21 -11.72 -18.24
N LEU A 200 4.11 -11.42 -17.56
CA LEU A 200 2.76 -11.88 -17.91
C LEU A 200 2.02 -10.75 -18.63
N SER A 201 1.19 -11.08 -19.62
CA SER A 201 0.34 -10.10 -20.32
C SER A 201 -0.45 -9.28 -19.29
N LYS A 202 -0.51 -7.95 -19.42
CA LYS A 202 -1.28 -7.08 -18.52
C LYS A 202 -2.75 -7.50 -18.50
N LEU A 203 -3.44 -7.21 -17.39
CA LEU A 203 -4.88 -7.41 -17.30
C LEU A 203 -5.65 -6.31 -18.03
N TYR A 204 -5.12 -5.09 -17.98
CA TYR A 204 -5.75 -3.88 -18.47
C TYR A 204 -4.74 -2.73 -18.51
N ASP A 205 -5.05 -1.68 -19.25
CA ASP A 205 -4.53 -0.34 -18.99
C ASP A 205 -5.39 0.33 -17.89
N LEU A 206 -4.81 1.22 -17.09
CA LEU A 206 -5.44 1.75 -15.88
C LEU A 206 -5.75 3.23 -16.03
N ILE A 207 -6.99 3.63 -15.78
CA ILE A 207 -7.39 5.03 -15.62
C ILE A 207 -7.75 5.26 -14.16
N ILE A 208 -7.21 6.32 -13.59
CA ILE A 208 -7.53 6.78 -12.24
C ILE A 208 -8.02 8.23 -12.34
N ASN A 209 -9.28 8.45 -11.99
CA ASN A 209 -9.87 9.77 -11.83
C ASN A 209 -10.16 10.06 -10.37
N VAL A 210 -9.49 11.08 -9.84
CA VAL A 210 -9.61 11.51 -8.45
C VAL A 210 -9.52 13.04 -8.37
N PRO A 211 -10.13 13.69 -7.36
CA PRO A 211 -10.04 15.12 -7.15
C PRO A 211 -8.60 15.62 -6.94
N PRO A 212 -8.36 16.93 -7.16
CA PRO A 212 -7.13 17.58 -6.72
C PRO A 212 -6.84 17.29 -5.23
N GLY A 213 -5.56 17.17 -4.86
CA GLY A 213 -5.15 16.95 -3.47
C GLY A 213 -5.22 15.51 -2.95
N SER A 214 -5.55 14.53 -3.80
CA SER A 214 -5.72 13.11 -3.43
C SER A 214 -4.42 12.28 -3.45
N THR A 215 -3.24 12.90 -3.28
CA THR A 215 -1.92 12.21 -3.30
C THR A 215 -1.58 11.49 -4.64
N LYS A 216 -2.37 11.72 -5.69
CA LYS A 216 -2.28 11.05 -6.99
C LYS A 216 -0.88 11.00 -7.63
N SER A 217 -0.20 12.14 -7.72
CA SER A 217 1.09 12.27 -8.39
C SER A 217 2.22 11.63 -7.59
N THR A 218 2.12 11.66 -6.26
CA THR A 218 3.06 10.95 -5.38
C THR A 218 3.02 9.46 -5.64
N LEU A 219 1.82 8.88 -5.71
CA LEU A 219 1.63 7.45 -6.00
C LEU A 219 2.06 7.10 -7.43
N CYS A 220 1.48 7.73 -8.45
CA CYS A 220 1.65 7.22 -9.82
C CYS A 220 2.95 7.67 -10.50
N SER A 221 3.48 8.83 -10.11
CA SER A 221 4.57 9.49 -10.85
C SER A 221 5.88 9.53 -10.09
N ILE A 222 5.86 9.75 -8.77
CA ILE A 222 7.06 9.98 -7.96
C ILE A 222 7.60 8.67 -7.38
N MET A 223 6.79 7.95 -6.60
CA MET A 223 7.25 6.81 -5.80
C MET A 223 7.19 5.46 -6.51
N PHE A 224 6.32 5.32 -7.50
CA PHE A 224 6.13 4.04 -8.19
C PHE A 224 7.39 3.59 -8.94
N SER A 225 8.05 4.49 -9.67
CA SER A 225 9.28 4.14 -10.39
C SER A 225 10.41 3.70 -9.46
N PRO A 226 10.76 4.44 -8.38
CA PRO A 226 11.68 3.97 -7.35
C PRO A 226 11.30 2.59 -6.79
N TRP A 227 10.04 2.40 -6.36
CA TRP A 227 9.60 1.12 -5.81
C TRP A 227 9.79 -0.03 -6.81
N THR A 228 9.44 0.15 -8.09
CA THR A 228 9.61 -0.93 -9.07
C THR A 228 11.07 -1.38 -9.23
N TRP A 229 12.05 -0.49 -8.99
CA TRP A 229 13.47 -0.87 -9.02
C TRP A 229 13.89 -1.76 -7.86
N THR A 230 13.18 -1.73 -6.73
CA THR A 230 13.44 -2.60 -5.57
C THR A 230 13.14 -4.07 -5.86
N ARG A 231 12.29 -4.32 -6.86
CA ARG A 231 11.85 -5.67 -7.27
C ARG A 231 12.44 -6.08 -8.62
N MET A 232 12.44 -5.16 -9.58
CA MET A 232 13.03 -5.36 -10.91
C MET A 232 13.88 -4.14 -11.26
N PRO A 233 15.18 -4.12 -10.90
CA PRO A 233 16.06 -2.97 -11.14
C PRO A 233 16.19 -2.55 -12.60
N SER A 234 15.88 -3.42 -13.56
CA SER A 234 15.89 -3.13 -15.00
C SER A 234 14.62 -2.43 -15.51
N THR A 235 13.65 -2.09 -14.64
CA THR A 235 12.40 -1.45 -15.08
C THR A 235 12.68 -0.09 -15.72
N ARG A 236 11.96 0.19 -16.82
CA ARG A 236 12.04 1.43 -17.58
C ARG A 236 10.68 2.09 -17.46
N PHE A 237 10.64 3.31 -16.93
CA PHE A 237 9.41 4.06 -16.70
C PHE A 237 9.40 5.30 -17.60
N LEU A 238 8.33 5.44 -18.38
CA LEU A 238 8.08 6.61 -19.21
C LEU A 238 6.98 7.46 -18.57
N GLY A 239 7.34 8.64 -18.07
CA GLY A 239 6.46 9.58 -17.37
C GLY A 239 6.06 10.78 -18.22
N GLY A 240 4.76 11.01 -18.40
CA GLY A 240 4.21 12.13 -19.15
C GLY A 240 3.40 13.09 -18.28
N SER A 241 3.39 14.38 -18.62
CA SER A 241 2.43 15.36 -18.08
C SER A 241 2.14 16.44 -19.12
N TYR A 242 1.11 17.29 -18.94
CA TYR A 242 0.73 18.31 -19.93
C TYR A 242 1.91 19.21 -20.34
N ALA A 243 2.80 19.53 -19.39
CA ALA A 243 3.97 20.36 -19.60
C ALA A 243 5.27 19.63 -19.21
N ALA A 244 6.30 19.78 -20.04
CA ALA A 244 7.60 19.16 -19.80
C ALA A 244 8.25 19.57 -18.45
N PRO A 245 8.19 20.85 -18.01
CA PRO A 245 8.71 21.23 -16.69
C PRO A 245 8.03 20.49 -15.53
N LEU A 246 6.71 20.26 -15.59
CA LEU A 246 5.98 19.52 -14.56
C LEU A 246 6.40 18.05 -14.54
N ALA A 247 6.47 17.40 -15.70
CA ALA A 247 6.95 16.04 -15.81
C ALA A 247 8.40 15.89 -15.27
N MET A 248 9.26 16.87 -15.55
CA MET A 248 10.64 16.90 -15.04
C MET A 248 10.71 17.11 -13.53
N ASP A 249 9.81 17.90 -12.92
CA ASP A 249 9.78 18.04 -11.46
C ASP A 249 9.34 16.74 -10.78
N LEU A 250 8.31 16.06 -11.29
CA LEU A 250 7.89 14.75 -10.78
C LEU A 250 9.03 13.72 -10.89
N SER A 251 9.72 13.71 -12.02
CA SER A 251 10.93 12.90 -12.27
C SER A 251 12.04 13.18 -11.25
N ARG A 252 12.31 14.47 -11.02
CA ARG A 252 13.33 14.93 -10.06
C ARG A 252 12.99 14.46 -8.65
N ARG A 253 11.74 14.62 -8.20
CA ARG A 253 11.32 14.15 -6.86
C ARG A 253 11.50 12.64 -6.72
N GLY A 254 11.18 11.85 -7.75
CA GLY A 254 11.43 10.40 -7.74
C GLY A 254 12.92 10.07 -7.67
N ARG A 255 13.77 10.84 -8.37
CA ARG A 255 15.23 10.73 -8.27
C ARG A 255 15.74 11.08 -6.86
N ASP A 256 15.16 12.09 -6.24
CA ASP A 256 15.55 12.53 -4.90
C ASP A 256 15.24 11.44 -3.85
N VAL A 257 14.12 10.69 -4.01
CA VAL A 257 13.86 9.48 -3.21
C VAL A 257 15.00 8.47 -3.33
N VAL A 258 15.41 8.12 -4.56
CA VAL A 258 16.47 7.15 -4.81
C VAL A 258 17.84 7.61 -4.25
N LEU A 259 18.09 8.92 -4.26
CA LEU A 259 19.32 9.50 -3.73
C LEU A 259 19.33 9.69 -2.21
N SER A 260 18.16 9.62 -1.56
CA SER A 260 18.06 9.78 -0.11
C SER A 260 18.91 8.76 0.64
N ASP A 261 19.44 9.17 1.80
CA ASP A 261 20.24 8.28 2.65
C ASP A 261 19.44 7.04 3.07
N LYS A 262 18.15 7.22 3.37
CA LYS A 262 17.25 6.12 3.71
C LYS A 262 17.15 5.11 2.59
N TYR A 263 16.90 5.55 1.35
CA TYR A 263 16.76 4.64 0.21
C TYR A 263 18.06 3.92 -0.11
N ARG A 264 19.19 4.63 -0.09
CA ARG A 264 20.51 4.03 -0.37
C ARG A 264 20.95 3.02 0.67
N ARG A 265 20.57 3.20 1.95
CA ARG A 265 20.82 2.20 3.00
C ARG A 265 19.87 1.01 2.90
N THR A 266 18.62 1.24 2.50
CA THR A 266 17.59 0.19 2.35
C THR A 266 17.83 -0.68 1.11
N PHE A 267 18.22 -0.07 0.00
CA PHE A 267 18.43 -0.72 -1.29
C PHE A 267 19.82 -0.40 -1.85
N PRO A 268 20.90 -0.82 -1.17
CA PRO A 268 22.27 -0.48 -1.56
C PRO A 268 22.62 -0.99 -2.96
N GLU A 269 21.90 -1.98 -3.47
CA GLU A 269 22.09 -2.55 -4.79
C GLU A 269 21.48 -1.72 -5.93
N ILE A 270 20.79 -0.61 -5.65
CA ILE A 270 20.21 0.30 -6.64
C ILE A 270 21.01 1.60 -6.66
N GLU A 271 21.93 1.68 -7.62
CA GLU A 271 22.79 2.84 -7.78
C GLU A 271 22.46 3.59 -9.06
N LEU A 272 22.43 4.92 -9.02
CA LEU A 272 22.28 5.74 -10.21
C LEU A 272 23.60 5.82 -10.99
N SER A 273 23.52 5.69 -12.31
CA SER A 273 24.67 5.86 -13.19
C SER A 273 25.23 7.29 -13.08
N PRO A 274 26.57 7.45 -12.98
CA PRO A 274 27.18 8.77 -12.92
C PRO A 274 27.06 9.55 -14.25
N ASP A 275 26.90 8.84 -15.36
CA ASP A 275 26.99 9.39 -16.73
C ASP A 275 25.64 9.92 -17.25
N GLN A 276 24.52 9.53 -16.63
CA GLN A 276 23.19 10.02 -17.00
C GLN A 276 22.40 10.53 -15.78
N LYS A 277 22.58 11.83 -15.49
CA LYS A 277 21.99 12.54 -14.34
C LYS A 277 20.96 13.61 -14.71
N ALA A 278 20.50 13.66 -15.96
CA ALA A 278 19.57 14.70 -16.38
C ALA A 278 18.24 14.57 -15.63
N LYS A 279 17.65 15.70 -15.19
CA LYS A 279 16.37 15.70 -14.45
C LYS A 279 15.24 14.98 -15.22
N ALA A 280 15.28 15.09 -16.55
CA ALA A 280 14.33 14.44 -17.44
C ALA A 280 14.64 12.97 -17.72
N HIS A 281 15.89 12.52 -17.52
CA HIS A 281 16.32 11.16 -17.82
C HIS A 281 17.47 10.72 -16.91
N PHE A 282 17.20 9.74 -16.05
CA PHE A 282 18.23 9.11 -15.22
C PHE A 282 18.12 7.58 -15.29
N ILE A 283 19.26 6.93 -15.17
CA ILE A 283 19.44 5.49 -15.33
C ILE A 283 20.12 4.91 -14.09
N ASN A 284 19.76 3.71 -13.69
CA ASN A 284 20.49 2.95 -12.67
C ASN A 284 21.52 1.98 -13.29
N THR A 285 22.48 1.52 -12.50
CA THR A 285 23.57 0.64 -12.95
C THR A 285 23.11 -0.72 -13.46
N LYS A 286 21.82 -1.07 -13.29
CA LYS A 286 21.20 -2.33 -13.72
C LYS A 286 20.31 -2.15 -14.96
N GLY A 287 20.41 -1.02 -15.65
CA GLY A 287 19.72 -0.74 -16.92
C GLY A 287 18.28 -0.26 -16.78
N GLY A 288 17.78 -0.06 -15.56
CA GLY A 288 16.50 0.61 -15.33
C GLY A 288 16.62 2.10 -15.59
N SER A 289 15.55 2.72 -16.09
CA SER A 289 15.55 4.14 -16.43
C SER A 289 14.23 4.82 -16.13
N ARG A 290 14.29 6.12 -15.82
CA ARG A 290 13.13 7.00 -15.75
C ARG A 290 13.31 8.10 -16.78
N TYR A 291 12.41 8.15 -17.77
CA TYR A 291 12.35 9.20 -18.78
C TYR A 291 11.07 10.02 -18.62
N SER A 292 11.16 11.34 -18.74
CA SER A 292 10.03 12.24 -18.55
C SER A 292 9.85 13.20 -19.72
N PHE A 293 8.60 13.39 -20.16
CA PHE A 293 8.25 14.20 -21.33
C PHE A 293 6.97 15.01 -21.09
N GLY A 294 6.82 16.10 -21.85
CA GLY A 294 5.57 16.87 -21.90
C GLY A 294 4.70 16.44 -23.08
N MET A 295 3.38 16.56 -22.98
CA MET A 295 2.44 16.22 -24.08
C MET A 295 2.68 17.03 -25.37
N GLN A 296 3.43 18.13 -25.29
CA GLN A 296 3.82 18.92 -26.46
C GLN A 296 5.18 18.55 -27.07
N GLY A 297 5.97 17.72 -26.38
CA GLY A 297 7.30 17.33 -26.81
C GLY A 297 7.32 15.98 -27.54
N THR A 298 8.44 15.68 -28.19
CA THR A 298 8.65 14.40 -28.87
C THR A 298 9.18 13.36 -27.89
N VAL A 299 8.51 12.21 -27.80
CA VAL A 299 9.07 11.01 -27.15
C VAL A 299 9.93 10.31 -28.19
N MET A 300 11.27 10.39 -28.09
CA MET A 300 12.19 9.76 -29.06
C MET A 300 12.84 8.50 -28.47
N GLY A 301 12.78 7.39 -29.20
CA GLY A 301 13.66 6.21 -29.03
C GLY A 301 13.52 5.38 -27.75
N MET A 302 12.68 5.79 -26.79
CA MET A 302 12.56 5.11 -25.49
C MET A 302 11.42 4.08 -25.49
N HIS A 303 11.73 2.86 -25.08
CA HIS A 303 10.72 1.84 -24.75
C HIS A 303 10.68 1.63 -23.23
N ALA A 304 9.47 1.54 -22.68
CA ALA A 304 9.24 1.42 -21.24
C ALA A 304 8.44 0.16 -20.86
N HIS A 305 8.74 -0.36 -19.67
CA HIS A 305 7.99 -1.43 -19.01
C HIS A 305 6.72 -0.89 -18.33
N PHE A 306 6.69 0.41 -18.02
CA PHE A 306 5.52 1.13 -17.51
C PHE A 306 5.42 2.50 -18.17
N ILE A 307 4.21 2.90 -18.57
CA ILE A 307 3.94 4.24 -19.07
C ILE A 307 2.98 4.91 -18.10
N GLY A 308 3.40 5.99 -17.44
CA GLY A 308 2.55 6.77 -16.54
C GLY A 308 2.30 8.17 -17.10
N VAL A 309 1.04 8.60 -17.14
CA VAL A 309 0.64 9.91 -17.66
C VAL A 309 -0.16 10.64 -16.58
N ASP A 310 0.39 11.74 -16.07
CA ASP A 310 -0.14 12.52 -14.95
C ASP A 310 -0.61 13.89 -15.41
N ASP A 311 -1.92 14.12 -15.35
CA ASP A 311 -2.59 15.33 -15.84
C ASP A 311 -2.09 15.73 -17.25
N PRO A 312 -2.47 15.00 -18.31
CA PRO A 312 -2.03 15.27 -19.68
C PRO A 312 -2.58 16.59 -20.26
N LEU A 313 -3.53 17.22 -19.58
CA LEU A 313 -4.20 18.43 -20.03
C LEU A 313 -4.04 19.55 -19.00
N ASN A 314 -3.77 20.75 -19.47
CA ASN A 314 -3.81 21.94 -18.64
C ASN A 314 -5.29 22.31 -18.39
N PRO A 315 -5.74 22.46 -17.12
CA PRO A 315 -7.11 22.86 -16.78
C PRO A 315 -7.61 24.11 -17.51
N GLU A 316 -6.76 25.12 -17.70
CA GLU A 316 -7.12 26.37 -18.38
C GLU A 316 -7.32 26.18 -19.89
N LYS A 317 -6.65 25.19 -20.47
CA LYS A 317 -6.66 24.92 -21.92
C LYS A 317 -7.52 23.72 -22.32
N ALA A 318 -8.15 23.06 -21.37
CA ALA A 318 -8.97 21.87 -21.61
C ALA A 318 -10.24 22.14 -22.45
N VAL A 319 -10.51 23.40 -22.78
CA VAL A 319 -11.59 23.85 -23.66
C VAL A 319 -11.17 23.95 -25.13
N SER A 320 -9.87 23.89 -25.39
CA SER A 320 -9.32 23.96 -26.74
C SER A 320 -9.40 22.57 -27.38
N GLU A 321 -10.27 22.41 -28.38
CA GLU A 321 -10.37 21.18 -29.17
C GLU A 321 -9.02 20.76 -29.75
N LYS A 322 -8.18 21.73 -30.13
CA LYS A 322 -6.83 21.48 -30.64
C LYS A 322 -5.91 20.86 -29.58
N GLU A 323 -5.94 21.35 -28.35
CA GLU A 323 -5.10 20.80 -27.27
C GLU A 323 -5.62 19.43 -26.81
N LEU A 324 -6.95 19.25 -26.75
CA LEU A 324 -7.58 17.94 -26.49
C LEU A 324 -7.16 16.91 -27.54
N ALA A 325 -7.34 17.23 -28.83
CA ALA A 325 -6.97 16.35 -29.94
C ALA A 325 -5.48 16.02 -29.91
N LYS A 326 -4.62 17.00 -29.62
CA LYS A 326 -3.18 16.78 -29.51
C LYS A 326 -2.82 15.83 -28.34
N ALA A 327 -3.40 16.04 -27.17
CA ALA A 327 -3.14 15.18 -26.01
C ALA A 327 -3.63 13.75 -26.27
N ASN A 328 -4.84 13.59 -26.80
CA ASN A 328 -5.41 12.29 -27.17
C ASN A 328 -4.57 11.57 -28.23
N ARG A 329 -4.09 12.30 -29.24
CA ARG A 329 -3.17 11.76 -30.25
C ARG A 329 -1.86 11.23 -29.64
N VAL A 330 -1.30 11.91 -28.64
CA VAL A 330 -0.10 11.41 -27.94
C VAL A 330 -0.42 10.11 -27.19
N MET A 331 -1.60 10.00 -26.58
CA MET A 331 -2.04 8.78 -25.89
C MET A 331 -2.16 7.57 -26.83
N SER A 332 -2.77 7.73 -27.99
CA SER A 332 -3.03 6.61 -28.93
C SER A 332 -1.89 6.34 -29.91
N GLU A 333 -1.28 7.37 -30.50
CA GLU A 333 -0.27 7.17 -31.56
C GLU A 333 1.15 7.11 -30.99
N THR A 334 1.49 8.00 -30.04
CA THR A 334 2.87 8.11 -29.56
C THR A 334 3.16 7.07 -28.49
N LEU A 335 2.40 7.06 -27.40
CA LEU A 335 2.69 6.21 -26.24
C LEU A 335 2.51 4.72 -26.52
N PHE A 336 1.55 4.34 -27.38
CA PHE A 336 1.31 2.95 -27.74
C PHE A 336 2.54 2.28 -28.39
N THR A 337 3.32 3.04 -29.16
CA THR A 337 4.57 2.54 -29.80
C THR A 337 5.77 2.47 -28.85
N ARG A 338 5.63 2.99 -27.63
CA ARG A 338 6.71 3.07 -26.62
C ARG A 338 6.64 1.95 -25.59
N LYS A 339 5.70 1.02 -25.73
CA LYS A 339 5.67 -0.21 -24.94
C LYS A 339 6.87 -1.09 -25.30
N VAL A 340 7.55 -1.67 -24.30
CA VAL A 340 8.58 -2.69 -24.56
C VAL A 340 7.94 -3.93 -25.15
N ASP A 341 6.81 -4.32 -24.57
CA ASP A 341 5.95 -5.39 -25.05
C ASP A 341 4.51 -4.90 -24.93
N LYS A 342 3.75 -4.97 -26.03
CA LYS A 342 2.37 -4.44 -26.08
C LYS A 342 1.41 -5.25 -25.22
N GLU A 343 1.67 -6.53 -25.05
CA GLU A 343 0.86 -7.43 -24.24
C GLU A 343 1.19 -7.26 -22.75
N VAL A 344 2.43 -6.95 -22.38
CA VAL A 344 2.87 -6.88 -20.98
C VAL A 344 2.82 -5.45 -20.41
N THR A 345 3.21 -4.43 -21.17
CA THR A 345 3.37 -3.05 -20.66
C THR A 345 2.03 -2.34 -20.44
N PRO A 346 1.70 -1.96 -19.18
CA PRO A 346 0.52 -1.16 -18.90
C PRO A 346 0.78 0.34 -19.13
N THR A 347 -0.25 1.02 -19.60
CA THR A 347 -0.40 2.47 -19.58
C THR A 347 -1.29 2.86 -18.39
N ILE A 348 -0.80 3.77 -17.56
CA ILE A 348 -1.47 4.29 -16.37
C ILE A 348 -1.76 5.76 -16.61
N LEU A 349 -3.04 6.13 -16.72
CA LEU A 349 -3.50 7.51 -16.78
C LEU A 349 -4.05 7.92 -15.41
N ILE A 350 -3.51 8.99 -14.84
CA ILE A 350 -3.96 9.59 -13.60
C ILE A 350 -4.29 11.06 -13.84
N MET A 351 -5.55 11.43 -13.65
CA MET A 351 -5.97 12.83 -13.82
C MET A 351 -7.30 13.12 -13.14
N GLN A 352 -7.54 14.36 -12.77
CA GLN A 352 -8.91 14.86 -12.61
C GLN A 352 -9.56 15.05 -13.99
N ARG A 353 -10.86 14.80 -14.13
CA ARG A 353 -11.57 15.06 -15.40
C ARG A 353 -11.63 16.55 -15.68
N LEU A 354 -11.45 16.92 -16.95
CA LEU A 354 -11.44 18.32 -17.38
C LEU A 354 -12.39 18.60 -18.55
N HIS A 355 -12.69 17.58 -19.36
CA HIS A 355 -13.55 17.73 -20.52
C HIS A 355 -14.20 16.38 -20.88
N GLN A 356 -15.38 16.40 -21.50
CA GLN A 356 -16.05 15.16 -21.94
C GLN A 356 -15.23 14.37 -22.98
N ASN A 357 -14.33 15.03 -23.70
CA ASN A 357 -13.44 14.44 -24.72
C ASN A 357 -11.97 14.42 -24.26
N ASP A 358 -11.73 14.47 -22.94
CA ASP A 358 -10.37 14.41 -22.39
C ASP A 358 -9.72 13.03 -22.57
N CYS A 359 -8.47 12.90 -22.13
CA CYS A 359 -7.69 11.68 -22.29
C CYS A 359 -8.31 10.47 -21.59
N THR A 360 -9.10 10.70 -20.53
CA THR A 360 -9.87 9.62 -19.91
C THR A 360 -10.91 9.08 -20.89
N GLN A 361 -11.75 9.96 -21.45
CA GLN A 361 -12.77 9.51 -22.39
C GLN A 361 -12.12 8.84 -23.60
N HIS A 362 -11.04 9.42 -24.12
CA HIS A 362 -10.33 8.87 -25.26
C HIS A 362 -9.81 7.45 -25.00
N MET A 363 -9.21 7.18 -23.84
CA MET A 363 -8.77 5.82 -23.50
C MET A 363 -9.96 4.87 -23.34
N LEU A 364 -11.05 5.29 -22.70
CA LEU A 364 -12.27 4.47 -22.59
C LEU A 364 -12.86 4.09 -23.95
N ASP A 365 -12.76 4.98 -24.94
CA ASP A 365 -13.34 4.76 -26.27
C ASP A 365 -12.44 3.94 -27.21
N THR A 366 -11.12 3.93 -26.98
CA THR A 366 -10.13 3.45 -27.98
C THR A 366 -9.23 2.31 -27.51
N TYR A 367 -9.15 2.04 -26.21
CA TYR A 367 -8.34 0.94 -25.68
C TYR A 367 -9.25 -0.27 -25.40
N ASP A 368 -8.74 -1.47 -25.66
CA ASP A 368 -9.54 -2.71 -25.56
C ASP A 368 -9.91 -3.04 -24.10
N ASP A 369 -8.90 -3.24 -23.24
CA ASP A 369 -9.08 -3.59 -21.84
C ASP A 369 -8.63 -2.44 -20.93
N VAL A 370 -9.61 -1.74 -20.34
CA VAL A 370 -9.36 -0.61 -19.44
C VAL A 370 -10.04 -0.84 -18.10
N ARG A 371 -9.27 -0.73 -17.02
CA ARG A 371 -9.84 -0.59 -15.67
C ARG A 371 -9.99 0.88 -15.33
N HIS A 372 -11.24 1.30 -15.13
CA HIS A 372 -11.57 2.68 -14.78
C HIS A 372 -11.82 2.79 -13.27
N VAL A 373 -10.86 3.35 -12.55
CA VAL A 373 -11.02 3.79 -11.17
C VAL A 373 -11.46 5.25 -11.20
N CYS A 374 -12.67 5.56 -10.76
CA CYS A 374 -13.23 6.90 -10.72
C CYS A 374 -13.77 7.15 -9.33
N LEU A 375 -13.15 8.05 -8.57
CA LEU A 375 -13.51 8.35 -7.19
C LEU A 375 -13.80 9.85 -7.08
N PRO A 376 -15.03 10.32 -7.34
CA PRO A 376 -15.44 11.70 -7.08
C PRO A 376 -15.27 12.11 -5.62
N ALA A 377 -15.21 13.41 -5.36
CA ALA A 377 -15.05 13.96 -4.00
C ALA A 377 -16.23 13.62 -3.08
N GLU A 378 -17.43 13.53 -3.64
CA GLU A 378 -18.68 13.17 -2.98
C GLU A 378 -19.19 11.85 -3.56
N ASP A 379 -19.91 11.06 -2.77
CA ASP A 379 -20.53 9.83 -3.26
C ASP A 379 -21.53 10.13 -4.39
N ASP A 380 -21.34 9.46 -5.52
CA ASP A 380 -22.04 9.71 -6.76
C ASP A 380 -22.14 8.41 -7.59
N GLU A 381 -23.09 8.36 -8.53
CA GLU A 381 -23.25 7.23 -9.44
C GLU A 381 -22.01 6.97 -10.32
N ASN A 382 -21.15 7.98 -10.52
CA ASN A 382 -19.92 7.87 -11.29
C ASN A 382 -18.77 7.21 -10.53
N VAL A 383 -18.96 6.80 -9.28
CA VAL A 383 -17.96 6.02 -8.55
C VAL A 383 -17.73 4.69 -9.27
N LYS A 384 -16.48 4.42 -9.63
CA LYS A 384 -16.04 3.18 -10.28
C LYS A 384 -14.79 2.61 -9.60
N PRO A 385 -14.75 1.30 -9.33
CA PRO A 385 -15.88 0.36 -9.31
C PRO A 385 -17.01 0.78 -8.34
N THR A 386 -18.27 0.43 -8.65
CA THR A 386 -19.45 0.91 -7.92
C THR A 386 -19.47 0.44 -6.46
N GLU A 387 -18.88 -0.72 -6.16
CA GLU A 387 -18.75 -1.23 -4.80
C GLU A 387 -17.93 -0.33 -3.88
N LEU A 388 -17.07 0.55 -4.43
CA LEU A 388 -16.26 1.48 -3.64
C LEU A 388 -17.08 2.59 -2.99
N ARG A 389 -18.32 2.81 -3.43
CA ARG A 389 -19.26 3.75 -2.78
C ARG A 389 -19.43 3.45 -1.29
N ALA A 390 -19.39 2.16 -0.92
CA ALA A 390 -19.49 1.73 0.47
C ALA A 390 -18.32 2.18 1.37
N ARG A 391 -17.20 2.65 0.79
CA ARG A 391 -16.04 3.17 1.53
C ARG A 391 -16.10 4.69 1.76
N TYR A 392 -17.04 5.39 1.14
CA TYR A 392 -17.23 6.82 1.38
C TYR A 392 -17.75 7.03 2.80
N VAL A 393 -17.16 8.00 3.51
CA VAL A 393 -17.52 8.32 4.89
C VAL A 393 -18.27 9.64 4.88
N ASP A 394 -19.49 9.65 5.44
CA ASP A 394 -20.41 10.80 5.38
C ASP A 394 -20.69 11.32 3.97
N GLY A 395 -20.62 10.41 2.98
CA GLY A 395 -20.75 10.72 1.56
C GLY A 395 -19.53 11.40 0.95
N LEU A 396 -18.37 11.38 1.61
CA LEU A 396 -17.13 12.00 1.16
C LEU A 396 -16.05 10.96 0.89
N LEU A 397 -15.27 11.18 -0.16
CA LEU A 397 -14.10 10.35 -0.47
C LEU A 397 -13.08 10.42 0.67
N ASP A 398 -12.73 11.64 1.08
CA ASP A 398 -11.74 11.94 2.12
C ASP A 398 -12.29 13.04 3.04
N PRO A 399 -12.95 12.71 4.16
CA PRO A 399 -13.56 13.70 5.04
C PRO A 399 -12.56 14.72 5.62
N TYR A 400 -11.28 14.35 5.75
CA TYR A 400 -10.24 15.19 6.32
C TYR A 400 -9.75 16.24 5.32
N ARG A 401 -9.46 15.83 4.08
CA ARG A 401 -8.93 16.72 3.04
C ARG A 401 -10.04 17.39 2.22
N LEU A 402 -11.16 16.70 2.03
CA LEU A 402 -12.30 17.09 1.21
C LEU A 402 -13.56 17.26 2.06
N SER A 403 -13.43 17.92 3.21
CA SER A 403 -14.58 18.24 4.07
C SER A 403 -15.64 19.06 3.32
N LYS A 404 -16.91 18.99 3.75
CA LYS A 404 -18.02 19.76 3.16
C LYS A 404 -17.73 21.26 3.04
N LYS A 405 -16.99 21.82 4.01
CA LYS A 405 -16.55 23.23 3.99
C LYS A 405 -15.56 23.50 2.84
N VAL A 406 -14.58 22.61 2.66
CA VAL A 406 -13.60 22.71 1.57
C VAL A 406 -14.33 22.60 0.24
N LEU A 407 -15.17 21.58 0.07
CA LEU A 407 -15.92 21.36 -1.17
C LEU A 407 -16.85 22.53 -1.53
N ALA A 408 -17.52 23.14 -0.54
CA ALA A 408 -18.32 24.35 -0.77
C ALA A 408 -17.46 25.54 -1.25
N SER A 409 -16.23 25.66 -0.73
CA SER A 409 -15.27 26.69 -1.17
C SER A 409 -14.79 26.42 -2.59
N GLU A 410 -14.44 25.18 -2.91
CA GLU A 410 -14.01 24.75 -4.25
C GLU A 410 -15.13 24.95 -5.29
N PHE A 411 -16.37 24.58 -4.94
CA PHE A 411 -17.54 24.84 -5.77
C PHE A 411 -17.73 26.33 -6.06
N LYS A 412 -17.57 27.17 -5.04
CA LYS A 412 -17.66 28.64 -5.19
C LYS A 412 -16.55 29.19 -6.09
N ALA A 413 -15.34 28.65 -6.01
CA ALA A 413 -14.18 29.11 -6.78
C ALA A 413 -14.22 28.68 -8.25
N LEU A 414 -14.57 27.41 -8.51
CA LEU A 414 -14.55 26.80 -9.84
C LEU A 414 -15.86 26.98 -10.62
N GLY A 415 -16.95 27.25 -9.90
CA GLY A 415 -18.30 27.18 -10.45
C GLY A 415 -18.72 25.76 -10.81
N GLU A 416 -19.98 25.61 -11.24
CA GLU A 416 -20.62 24.31 -11.50
C GLU A 416 -19.83 23.45 -12.50
N PHE A 417 -19.41 24.04 -13.63
CA PHE A 417 -18.68 23.29 -14.67
C PHE A 417 -17.31 22.82 -14.23
N GLY A 418 -16.55 23.68 -13.54
CA GLY A 418 -15.21 23.33 -13.06
C GLY A 418 -15.27 22.28 -11.96
N TYR A 419 -16.23 22.41 -11.04
CA TYR A 419 -16.47 21.44 -9.98
C TYR A 419 -16.93 20.08 -10.53
N ALA A 420 -17.88 20.09 -11.48
CA ALA A 420 -18.40 18.87 -12.10
C ALA A 420 -17.27 18.04 -12.75
N GLY A 421 -16.34 18.68 -13.46
CA GLY A 421 -15.15 18.01 -13.99
C GLY A 421 -14.17 17.58 -12.88
N GLN A 422 -13.65 18.55 -12.14
CA GLN A 422 -12.46 18.31 -11.30
C GLN A 422 -12.74 17.58 -10.00
N PHE A 423 -13.93 17.74 -9.41
CA PHE A 423 -14.29 17.13 -8.13
C PHE A 423 -15.33 16.02 -8.33
N ALA A 424 -16.38 16.26 -9.11
CA ALA A 424 -17.40 15.24 -9.36
C ALA A 424 -17.01 14.19 -10.44
N GLN A 425 -15.88 14.38 -11.13
CA GLN A 425 -15.40 13.52 -12.24
C GLN A 425 -16.41 13.31 -13.38
N ARG A 426 -17.37 14.23 -13.54
CA ARG A 426 -18.42 14.24 -14.56
C ARG A 426 -18.36 15.55 -15.35
N PRO A 427 -17.41 15.70 -16.29
CA PRO A 427 -17.33 16.90 -17.10
C PRO A 427 -18.59 17.04 -17.98
N ALA A 428 -19.20 18.22 -17.99
CA ALA A 428 -20.38 18.53 -18.79
C ALA A 428 -20.05 19.43 -19.99
N PRO A 429 -20.76 19.31 -21.13
CA PRO A 429 -20.60 20.22 -22.25
C PRO A 429 -20.98 21.64 -21.83
N ARG A 430 -20.09 22.61 -22.07
CA ARG A 430 -20.35 24.03 -21.76
C ARG A 430 -21.60 24.60 -22.46
N GLY A 431 -22.06 23.97 -23.56
CA GLY A 431 -23.26 24.37 -24.29
C GLY A 431 -24.59 23.96 -23.65
N GLY A 432 -24.61 22.99 -22.72
CA GLY A 432 -25.86 22.42 -22.19
C GLY A 432 -26.60 23.31 -21.18
N ALA A 433 -25.89 24.20 -20.47
CA ALA A 433 -26.49 25.06 -19.43
C ALA A 433 -26.82 26.49 -19.91
N MET A 434 -26.63 26.80 -21.20
CA MET A 434 -26.97 28.10 -21.80
C MET A 434 -28.43 28.22 -22.27
N PHE A 435 -29.34 27.38 -21.76
CA PHE A 435 -30.78 27.63 -21.82
C PHE A 435 -31.28 28.21 -20.49
N LYS A 436 -30.81 29.41 -20.13
CA LYS A 436 -31.64 30.30 -19.30
C LYS A 436 -32.70 30.90 -20.22
N VAL A 437 -33.84 30.21 -20.33
CA VAL A 437 -35.04 30.77 -20.96
C VAL A 437 -35.58 31.85 -20.01
N GLY A 438 -35.10 33.08 -20.20
CA GLY A 438 -35.78 34.24 -19.65
C GLY A 438 -37.11 34.41 -20.37
N ARG A 439 -38.20 34.09 -19.68
CA ARG A 439 -39.51 34.68 -19.95
C ARG A 439 -39.76 35.80 -18.95
#